data_AF-A0A2V6Y5K3-F1
#
_entry.id   AF-A0A2V6Y5K3-F1
#
_cell.length_a   1.000
_cell.length_b   1.000
_cell.length_c   1.000
_cell.angle_alpha   90.00
_cell.angle_beta   90.00
_cell.angle_gamma   90.00
#
_symmetry.space_group_name_H-M   'P 1'
#
loop_
_entity.id
_entity.type
_entity.pdbx_description
1 polymer ?
#
loop_
_entity_poly.entity_id
_entity_poly.type
_entity_poly.pdbx_seq_one_letter_code
_entity_poly.pdbx_strand_id
1 'polypeptide(L)'
;YSIEGKTRLEAAHYDNPHRGYDTTWVKQDPHRLVPVDVARELEQSGAIGKLHETVYSTVGVATTLAQSARMGREIAEKLRAAGVDAVILTST
;
A
#
# COMPACT_ATOMS: atom_id res chain seq x y z
N TYR A 1 -2.99 -1.22 -7.27
CA TYR A 1 -2.43 -0.09 -8.04
C TYR A 1 -0.99 -0.40 -8.38
N SER A 2 -0.59 -0.27 -9.64
CA SER A 2 0.82 -0.49 -10.03
C SER A 2 1.70 0.68 -9.57
N ILE A 3 2.86 0.34 -9.04
CA ILE A 3 3.95 1.26 -8.70
C ILE A 3 5.22 0.94 -9.50
N GLU A 4 5.09 0.14 -10.56
CA GLU A 4 6.19 -0.22 -11.45
C GLU A 4 6.88 1.03 -12.00
N GLY A 5 8.21 1.05 -11.87
CA GLY A 5 9.06 2.17 -12.29
C GLY A 5 8.87 3.46 -11.47
N LYS A 6 8.04 3.45 -10.42
CA LYS A 6 7.84 4.61 -9.54
C LYS A 6 8.84 4.58 -8.40
N THR A 7 9.69 5.61 -8.34
CA THR A 7 10.57 5.87 -7.20
C THR A 7 9.85 6.59 -6.06
N ARG A 8 8.79 7.35 -6.39
CA ARG A 8 7.96 8.09 -5.42
C ARG A 8 6.50 8.19 -5.86
N LEU A 9 5.64 8.61 -4.93
CA LEU A 9 4.22 8.87 -5.14
C LEU A 9 4.00 10.39 -5.19
N GLU A 10 3.60 10.91 -6.35
CA GLU A 10 3.28 12.34 -6.49
C GLU A 10 1.92 12.66 -5.88
N ALA A 11 1.88 13.60 -4.92
CA ALA A 11 0.65 14.01 -4.23
C ALA A 11 -0.50 14.37 -5.18
N ALA A 12 -0.22 14.96 -6.35
CA ALA A 12 -1.23 15.32 -7.34
C ALA A 12 -1.95 14.11 -7.98
N HIS A 13 -1.40 12.89 -7.84
CA HIS A 13 -1.92 11.68 -8.48
C HIS A 13 -2.60 10.71 -7.51
N TYR A 14 -2.54 10.98 -6.19
CA TYR A 14 -3.07 10.07 -5.18
C TYR A 14 -3.94 10.83 -4.18
N ASP A 15 -5.09 10.23 -3.88
CA ASP A 15 -6.02 10.75 -2.87
C ASP A 15 -6.42 9.61 -1.92
N ASN A 16 -6.78 9.98 -0.68
CA ASN A 16 -7.20 9.06 0.36
C ASN A 16 -8.49 9.58 1.04
N PRO A 17 -9.66 9.52 0.38
CA PRO A 17 -10.91 9.96 1.01
C PRO A 17 -11.25 9.06 2.20
N HIS A 18 -10.92 9.52 3.41
CA HIS A 18 -11.13 8.80 4.66
C HIS A 18 -12.01 9.63 5.62
N ARG A 19 -12.91 8.96 6.34
CA ARG A 19 -13.83 9.61 7.30
C ARG A 19 -13.44 9.40 8.76
N GLY A 20 -12.41 8.59 9.03
CA GLY A 20 -11.96 8.24 10.37
C GLY A 20 -10.77 9.05 10.90
N TYR A 21 -10.09 9.85 10.08
CA TYR A 21 -8.98 10.72 10.50
C TYR A 21 -8.81 11.92 9.53
N ASP A 22 -8.04 12.92 9.96
CA ASP A 22 -7.67 14.07 9.13
C ASP A 22 -6.65 13.68 8.06
N THR A 23 -7.08 13.71 6.80
CA THR A 23 -6.29 13.29 5.65
C THR A 23 -5.30 14.35 5.16
N THR A 24 -5.28 15.55 5.75
CA THR A 24 -4.49 16.71 5.26
C THR A 24 -3.02 16.35 5.04
N TRP A 25 -2.41 15.66 5.99
CA TRP A 25 -0.98 15.32 5.94
C TRP A 25 -0.66 14.22 4.93
N VAL A 26 -1.56 13.25 4.73
CA VAL A 26 -1.41 12.20 3.71
C VAL A 26 -1.60 12.77 2.31
N LYS A 27 -2.53 13.72 2.14
CA LYS A 27 -2.71 14.43 0.86
C LYS A 27 -1.50 15.28 0.46
N GLN A 28 -0.81 15.87 1.44
CA GLN A 28 0.43 16.61 1.19
C GLN A 28 1.60 15.67 0.86
N ASP A 29 1.63 14.49 1.50
CA ASP A 29 2.67 13.48 1.29
C ASP A 29 2.09 12.07 1.39
N PRO A 30 1.81 11.41 0.24
CA PRO A 30 1.22 10.08 0.22
C PRO A 30 2.13 9.00 0.83
N HIS A 31 3.44 9.27 0.97
CA HIS A 31 4.39 8.35 1.59
C HIS A 31 4.12 8.09 3.06
N ARG A 32 3.42 9.03 3.74
CA ARG A 32 2.94 8.83 5.11
C ARG A 32 1.99 7.65 5.25
N LEU A 33 1.31 7.27 4.16
CA LEU A 33 0.39 6.15 4.16
C LEU A 33 0.94 4.93 3.39
N VAL A 34 1.62 5.16 2.26
CA VAL A 34 2.21 4.11 1.43
C VAL A 34 3.68 4.45 1.19
N PRO A 35 4.62 3.92 2.01
CA PRO A 35 6.01 4.38 2.09
C PRO A 35 6.88 3.87 0.93
N VAL A 36 6.51 4.18 -0.31
CA VAL A 36 7.22 3.74 -1.52
C VAL A 36 8.62 4.33 -1.60
N ASP A 37 8.81 5.58 -1.19
CA ASP A 37 10.11 6.27 -1.15
C ASP A 37 11.12 5.49 -0.31
N VAL A 38 10.82 5.24 0.96
CA VAL A 38 11.69 4.49 1.87
C VAL A 38 11.84 3.04 1.42
N ALA A 39 10.77 2.41 0.92
CA ALA A 39 10.86 1.04 0.41
C ALA A 39 11.81 0.93 -0.80
N ARG A 40 11.85 1.95 -1.67
CA ARG A 40 12.81 2.02 -2.80
C ARG A 40 14.23 2.28 -2.33
N GLU A 41 14.44 3.08 -1.28
CA GLU A 41 15.76 3.22 -0.65
C GLU A 41 16.26 1.89 -0.06
N LEU A 42 15.38 1.12 0.57
CA LEU A 42 15.70 -0.21 1.10
C LEU A 42 16.03 -1.21 -0.03
N GLU A 43 15.31 -1.15 -1.14
CA GLU A 43 15.62 -1.94 -2.34
C GLU A 43 16.98 -1.54 -2.93
N GLN A 44 17.23 -0.24 -3.09
CA GLN A 44 18.46 0.29 -3.68
C GLN A 44 19.71 0.01 -2.81
N SER A 45 19.56 0.04 -1.49
CA SER A 45 20.63 -0.31 -0.55
C SER A 45 20.86 -1.82 -0.42
N GLY A 46 19.98 -2.65 -1.01
CA GLY A 46 20.03 -4.11 -0.91
C GLY A 46 19.56 -4.67 0.43
N ALA A 47 18.95 -3.84 1.28
CA ALA A 47 18.35 -4.29 2.53
C ALA A 47 17.14 -5.21 2.28
N ILE A 48 16.43 -5.01 1.17
CA ILE A 48 15.45 -5.95 0.60
C ILE A 48 15.83 -6.30 -0.83
N GLY A 49 15.43 -7.49 -1.30
CA GLY A 49 15.76 -7.96 -2.65
C GLY A 49 14.99 -7.25 -3.75
N LYS A 50 13.66 -7.15 -3.61
CA LYS A 50 12.79 -6.46 -4.58
C LYS A 50 11.52 -5.93 -3.90
N LEU A 51 11.11 -4.72 -4.25
CA LEU A 51 9.81 -4.19 -3.87
C LEU A 51 8.71 -4.75 -4.80
N HIS A 52 7.65 -5.31 -4.21
CA HIS A 52 6.52 -5.78 -5.00
C HIS A 52 5.81 -4.61 -5.69
N GLU A 53 5.63 -4.70 -7.01
CA GLU A 53 5.21 -3.57 -7.86
C GLU A 53 3.71 -3.26 -7.82
N THR A 54 2.96 -3.87 -6.90
CA THR A 54 1.52 -3.64 -6.73
C THR A 54 1.16 -3.32 -5.29
N VAL A 55 0.51 -2.17 -5.11
CA VAL A 55 -0.14 -1.78 -3.85
C VAL A 55 -1.57 -2.31 -3.84
N TYR A 56 -1.93 -3.05 -2.80
CA TYR A 56 -3.29 -3.52 -2.55
C TYR A 56 -3.97 -2.58 -1.55
N SER A 57 -5.16 -2.10 -1.89
CA SER A 57 -5.97 -1.24 -1.03
C SER A 57 -7.44 -1.62 -1.18
N THR A 58 -8.20 -1.44 -0.11
CA THR A 58 -9.63 -1.75 -0.05
C THR A 58 -10.39 -0.52 0.47
N VAL A 59 -11.70 -0.49 0.24
CA VAL A 59 -12.57 0.48 0.90
C VAL A 59 -13.05 -0.14 2.22
N GLY A 60 -12.92 0.59 3.32
CA GLY A 60 -13.36 0.13 4.64
C GLY A 60 -14.80 0.54 5.00
N VAL A 61 -15.26 1.68 4.50
CA VAL A 61 -16.56 2.26 4.87
C VAL A 61 -17.70 1.31 4.51
N ALA A 62 -18.53 0.97 5.50
CA ALA A 62 -19.66 0.05 5.38
C ALA A 62 -19.32 -1.40 4.92
N THR A 63 -18.05 -1.82 5.02
CA THR A 63 -17.64 -3.18 4.67
C THR A 63 -17.93 -4.14 5.81
N THR A 64 -18.60 -5.26 5.53
CA THR A 64 -18.88 -6.28 6.55
C THR A 64 -17.63 -7.09 6.88
N LEU A 65 -17.58 -7.65 8.09
CA LEU A 65 -16.48 -8.52 8.52
C LEU A 65 -16.23 -9.68 7.53
N ALA A 66 -17.30 -10.28 7.01
CA ALA A 66 -17.21 -11.37 6.04
C ALA A 66 -16.54 -10.92 4.72
N GLN A 67 -16.86 -9.72 4.23
CA GLN A 67 -16.24 -9.17 3.03
C GLN A 67 -14.77 -8.79 3.29
N SER A 68 -14.46 -8.16 4.43
CA SER A 68 -13.08 -7.86 4.80
C SER A 68 -12.21 -9.13 4.87
N ALA A 69 -12.73 -10.19 5.49
CA ALA A 69 -12.02 -11.46 5.58
C ALA A 69 -11.81 -12.12 4.20
N ARG A 70 -12.80 -12.04 3.30
CA ARG A 70 -12.68 -12.53 1.92
C ARG A 70 -11.60 -11.77 1.14
N MET A 71 -11.65 -10.43 1.13
CA MET A 71 -10.67 -9.60 0.43
C MET A 71 -9.25 -9.83 0.96
N GLY A 72 -9.09 -9.94 2.28
CA GLY A 72 -7.79 -10.25 2.88
C GLY A 72 -7.20 -11.59 2.41
N ARG A 73 -8.03 -12.65 2.33
CA ARG A 73 -7.59 -13.95 1.77
C ARG A 73 -7.18 -13.84 0.31
N GLU A 74 -7.97 -13.17 -0.52
CA GLU A 74 -7.67 -12.99 -1.95
C GLU A 74 -6.37 -12.20 -2.17
N ILE A 75 -6.10 -11.18 -1.34
CA ILE A 75 -4.84 -10.42 -1.38
C ILE A 75 -3.68 -11.30 -0.94
N ALA A 76 -3.82 -12.05 0.16
CA ALA A 76 -2.78 -12.95 0.65
C ALA A 76 -2.43 -14.06 -0.36
N GLU A 77 -3.43 -14.63 -1.03
CA GLU A 77 -3.22 -15.61 -2.10
C GLU A 77 -2.41 -15.03 -3.27
N LYS A 78 -2.74 -13.81 -3.70
CA LYS A 78 -1.99 -13.11 -4.76
C LYS A 78 -0.54 -12.83 -4.35
N LEU A 79 -0.32 -12.35 -3.13
CA LEU A 79 1.02 -12.06 -2.61
C LEU A 79 1.86 -13.33 -2.49
N ARG A 80 1.28 -14.43 -1.99
CA ARG A 80 1.94 -15.74 -1.94
C ARG A 80 2.28 -16.28 -3.33
N ALA A 81 1.35 -16.18 -4.29
CA ALA A 81 1.58 -16.62 -5.67
C ALA A 81 2.68 -15.79 -6.36
N ALA A 82 2.84 -14.51 -5.97
CA ALA A 82 3.89 -13.63 -6.45
C ALA A 82 5.24 -13.84 -5.74
N GLY A 83 5.35 -14.75 -4.77
CA GLY A 83 6.57 -15.01 -4.02
C GLY A 83 6.98 -13.88 -3.07
N VAL A 84 6.01 -13.13 -2.54
CA VAL A 84 6.29 -12.05 -1.58
C VAL A 84 6.58 -12.64 -0.20
N ASP A 85 7.77 -12.38 0.34
CA ASP A 85 8.23 -12.91 1.63
C ASP A 85 7.68 -12.15 2.85
N ALA A 86 7.45 -10.84 2.70
CA ALA A 86 7.02 -9.96 3.79
C ALA A 86 6.06 -8.86 3.32
N VAL A 87 5.19 -8.41 4.22
CA VAL A 87 4.17 -7.39 3.94
C VAL A 87 4.13 -6.37 5.06
N ILE A 88 4.04 -5.09 4.70
CA ILE A 88 3.67 -4.02 5.61
C ILE A 88 2.20 -3.69 5.39
N LEU A 89 1.40 -3.85 6.44
CA LEU A 89 0.02 -3.40 6.47
C LEU A 89 -0.03 -2.05 7.20
N THR A 90 -0.28 -0.96 6.47
CA THR A 90 -0.38 0.37 7.06
C THR A 90 -1.78 0.64 7.60
N SER A 91 -1.85 1.32 8.74
CA SER A 91 -3.13 1.73 9.34
C SER A 91 -3.70 2.94 8.59
N THR A 92 -5.01 2.90 8.31
CA THR A 92 -5.82 4.03 7.83
C THR A 92 -6.94 4.27 8.82
#